data_AF-A0A1V4QKP8-F1
#
_entry.id   AF-A0A1V4QKP8-F1
#
_cell.length_a   1.000
_cell.length_b   1.000
_cell.length_c   1.000
_cell.angle_alpha   90.00
_cell.angle_beta   90.00
_cell.angle_gamma   90.00
#
_symmetry.space_group_name_H-M   'P 1'
#
loop_
_entity.id
_entity.type
_entity.pdbx_description
1 polymer ?
#
loop_
_entity_poly.entity_id
_entity_poly.type
_entity_poly.pdbx_seq_one_letter_code
_entity_poly.pdbx_strand_id
1 'polypeptide(L)' 'MVILDYLLPRRDGFQVLEQLRQFDPQAKVIMASGFFGQAEIDQLQAAGASGWIEKPYRINKLEERIRKALG' A
#
# COMPACT_ATOMS: atom_id res chain seq x y z
N MET A 1 -10.31 -4.90 -2.16
CA MET A 1 -8.97 -4.37 -2.48
C MET A 1 -8.97 -2.87 -2.25
N VAL A 2 -7.86 -2.33 -1.74
CA VAL A 2 -7.69 -0.91 -1.40
C VAL A 2 -6.37 -0.42 -2.00
N ILE A 3 -6.39 0.75 -2.63
CA ILE A 3 -5.18 1.52 -2.94
C ILE A 3 -5.14 2.66 -1.92
N LEU A 4 -4.12 2.67 -1.07
CA LEU A 4 -4.04 3.55 0.10
C LEU A 4 -2.89 4.53 -0.07
N ASP A 5 -3.18 5.82 0.07
CA ASP A 5 -2.14 6.84 0.13
C ASP A 5 -1.37 6.74 1.45
N TYR A 6 -0.04 6.85 1.38
CA TYR A 6 0.82 6.87 2.57
C TYR A 6 0.69 8.22 3.30
N LEU A 7 0.68 9.32 2.55
CA LEU A 7 0.63 10.67 3.11
C LEU A 7 -0.81 11.19 3.10
N LEU A 8 -1.55 10.97 4.20
CA LEU A 8 -2.87 11.59 4.37
C LEU A 8 -2.77 12.86 5.22
N PRO A 9 -3.58 13.91 4.96
CA PRO A 9 -3.46 15.20 5.65
C PRO A 9 -3.65 15.17 7.18
N ARG A 10 -4.28 14.13 7.73
CA ARG A 10 -4.64 14.03 9.17
C ARG A 10 -4.28 12.70 9.81
N ARG A 11 -3.83 11.73 9.02
CA ARG A 11 -3.56 10.35 9.47
C ARG A 11 -2.36 9.81 8.72
N ASP A 12 -1.66 8.88 9.35
CA ASP A 12 -0.62 8.14 8.66
C ASP A 12 -1.27 6.98 7.88
N GLY A 13 -0.97 6.87 6.59
CA GLY A 13 -1.43 5.74 5.78
C GLY A 13 -0.96 4.39 6.35
N PHE A 14 0.18 4.35 7.04
CA PHE A 14 0.65 3.16 7.76
C PHE A 14 -0.32 2.73 8.87
N GLN A 15 -0.78 3.68 9.71
CA GLN A 15 -1.76 3.38 10.75
C GLN A 15 -3.10 2.91 10.19
N VAL A 16 -3.49 3.44 9.02
CA VAL A 16 -4.70 2.99 8.32
C VAL A 16 -4.53 1.54 7.83
N LEU A 17 -3.35 1.17 7.32
CA LEU A 17 -3.04 -0.21 6.96
C LEU A 17 -3.16 -1.14 8.18
N GLU A 18 -2.59 -0.77 9.33
CA GLU A 18 -2.69 -1.58 10.55
C GLU A 18 -4.15 -1.78 10.99
N GLN A 19 -4.96 -0.72 10.96
CA GLN A 19 -6.39 -0.79 11.29
C GLN A 19 -7.17 -1.66 10.30
N LEU A 20 -6.90 -1.50 8.99
CA LEU A 20 -7.51 -2.34 7.96
C LEU A 20 -7.17 -3.81 8.15
N ARG A 21 -5.94 -4.12 8.58
CA ARG A 21 -5.50 -5.50 8.85
C ARG A 21 -6.19 -6.11 10.06
N GLN A 22 -6.44 -5.32 11.10
CA GLN A 22 -7.21 -5.76 12.27
C GLN A 22 -8.69 -6.00 11.93
N PHE A 23 -9.26 -5.16 11.07
CA PHE A 23 -10.65 -5.26 10.65
C PHE A 23 -10.90 -6.38 9.64
N ASP A 24 -10.06 -6.47 8.61
CA ASP A 24 -10.10 -7.50 7.57
C ASP A 24 -8.67 -7.99 7.26
N PRO A 25 -8.25 -9.11 7.86
CA PRO A 25 -6.92 -9.69 7.62
C PRO A 25 -6.68 -10.08 6.16
N GLN A 26 -7.73 -10.32 5.36
CA GLN A 26 -7.62 -10.76 3.97
C GLN A 26 -7.62 -9.61 2.96
N ALA A 27 -7.93 -8.38 3.39
CA ALA A 27 -7.99 -7.22 2.52
C ALA A 27 -6.70 -7.08 1.69
N LYS A 28 -6.77 -6.98 0.37
CA LYS A 28 -5.59 -6.68 -0.46
C LYS A 28 -5.35 -5.16 -0.45
N VAL A 29 -4.19 -4.72 0.03
CA VAL A 29 -3.86 -3.28 0.17
C VAL A 29 -2.58 -2.96 -0.58
N ILE A 30 -2.64 -2.03 -1.53
CA ILE A 30 -1.48 -1.47 -2.23
C ILE A 30 -1.21 -0.07 -1.69
N MET A 31 0.00 0.18 -1.21
CA MET A 31 0.41 1.49 -0.69
C MET A 31 0.90 2.41 -1.80
N ALA A 32 0.48 3.66 -1.80
CA ALA A 32 0.90 4.65 -2.79
C ALA A 32 1.59 5.83 -2.09
N SER A 33 2.84 6.13 -2.47
CA SER A 33 3.64 7.22 -1.88
C SER A 33 4.49 7.89 -2.96
N GLY A 34 4.91 9.14 -2.75
CA GLY A 34 5.89 9.80 -3.62
C GLY A 34 7.33 9.30 -3.43
N PHE A 35 7.58 8.52 -2.38
CA PHE A 35 8.88 7.93 -2.08
C PHE A 35 8.71 6.65 -1.26
N PHE A 36 9.51 5.62 -1.57
CA PHE A 36 9.66 4.42 -0.77
C PHE A 36 11.15 4.13 -0.61
N GLY A 37 11.69 4.34 0.58
CA GLY A 37 13.00 3.82 0.95
C GLY A 37 12.90 2.33 1.28
N GLN A 38 14.06 1.67 1.40
CA GLN A 38 14.10 0.25 1.77
C GLN A 38 13.45 0.01 3.14
N ALA A 39 13.69 0.90 4.10
CA ALA A 39 13.12 0.81 5.44
C ALA A 39 11.58 0.88 5.42
N GLU A 40 11.00 1.80 4.64
CA GLU A 40 9.54 1.90 4.50
C GLU A 40 8.95 0.66 3.83
N ILE A 41 9.64 0.11 2.83
CA ILE A 41 9.20 -1.14 2.17
C ILE A 41 9.17 -2.28 3.17
N ASP A 42 10.24 -2.46 3.95
CA ASP A 42 10.36 -3.52 4.95
C ASP A 42 9.25 -3.41 6.01
N GLN A 43 8.96 -2.18 6.46
CA GLN A 43 7.86 -1.90 7.39
C GLN A 43 6.49 -2.24 6.79
N LEU A 44 6.22 -1.84 5.54
CA LEU A 44 4.96 -2.13 4.86
C LEU A 44 4.76 -3.63 4.64
N GLN A 45 5.82 -4.35 4.31
CA GLN A 45 5.77 -5.81 4.19
C GLN A 45 5.48 -6.46 5.54
N ALA A 46 6.15 -6.03 6.61
CA ALA A 46 5.91 -6.53 7.97
C ALA A 46 4.47 -6.26 8.44
N ALA A 47 3.89 -5.12 8.05
CA ALA A 47 2.49 -4.77 8.32
C ALA A 47 1.48 -5.47 7.38
N GLY A 48 1.95 -6.33 6.47
CA GLY A 48 1.10 -7.12 5.58
C GLY A 48 0.55 -6.36 4.38
N ALA A 49 1.20 -5.30 3.90
CA ALA A 49 0.84 -4.69 2.62
C ALA A 49 0.94 -5.73 1.48
N SER A 50 -0.02 -5.71 0.56
CA SER A 50 -0.03 -6.60 -0.62
C SER A 50 0.84 -6.07 -1.76
N GLY A 51 1.29 -4.82 -1.66
CA GLY A 51 2.21 -4.19 -2.59
C GLY A 51 2.35 -2.71 -2.34
N TRP A 52 3.17 -2.05 -3.17
CA TRP A 52 3.37 -0.61 -3.14
C TRP A 52 3.57 -0.05 -4.56
N ILE A 53 3.32 1.25 -4.73
CA ILE A 53 3.47 1.96 -6.00
C ILE A 53 3.88 3.42 -5.79
N GLU A 54 5.00 3.81 -6.39
CA GLU A 54 5.55 5.16 -6.29
C GLU A 54 4.82 6.15 -7.21
N LYS A 55 4.53 7.35 -6.70
CA LYS A 55 3.92 8.47 -7.42
C LYS A 55 5.00 9.39 -8.01
N PRO A 56 4.82 9.93 -9.23
CA PRO A 56 3.70 9.69 -10.13
C PRO A 56 3.82 8.32 -10.82
N TYR A 57 2.71 7.59 -10.92
CA TYR A 57 2.65 6.32 -11.64
C TYR A 57 1.78 6.43 -12.90
N ARG A 58 2.10 5.60 -13.89
CA ARG A 58 1.27 5.39 -15.07
C ARG A 58 0.24 4.29 -14.81
N ILE A 59 -0.87 4.32 -15.53
CA ILE A 59 -1.97 3.35 -15.38
C ILE A 59 -1.52 1.90 -15.62
N ASN A 60 -0.67 1.66 -16.62
CA ASN A 60 -0.14 0.32 -16.90
C ASN A 60 0.66 -0.27 -15.71
N LYS A 61 1.45 0.57 -15.03
CA LYS A 61 2.21 0.16 -13.84
C LYS A 61 1.28 -0.13 -12.66
N LEU A 62 0.22 0.66 -12.50
CA LEU A 62 -0.81 0.39 -11.49
C LEU A 62 -1.55 -0.92 -11.77
N GLU A 63 -1.93 -1.15 -13.02
CA GLU A 63 -2.58 -2.39 -13.45
C GLU A 63 -1.72 -3.62 -13.13
N GLU A 64 -0.43 -3.59 -13.45
CA GLU A 64 0.53 -4.66 -13.13
C GLU A 64 0.54 -4.96 -11.63
N ARG A 65 0.59 -3.92 -10.79
CA ARG A 65 0.59 -4.07 -9.32
C ARG A 65 -0.72 -4.66 -8.81
N ILE A 66 -1.85 -4.23 -9.36
CA ILE A 66 -3.17 -4.77 -9.01
C ILE A 66 -3.26 -6.25 -9.34
N ARG A 67 -2.89 -6.64 -10.57
CA ARG A 67 -2.91 -8.04 -10.99
C ARG A 67 -2.05 -8.90 -10.06
N LYS A 68 -0.83 -8.46 -9.78
CA LYS A 68 0.08 -9.14 -8.85
C LYS A 68 -0.49 -9.29 -7.44
N ALA A 69 -1.25 -8.31 -6.94
CA ALA A 69 -1.84 -8.35 -5.60
C ALA A 69 -3.07 -9.27 -5.51
N LEU A 70 -3.79 -9.49 -6.61
CA LEU A 70 -4.99 -10.32 -6.67
C LEU A 70 -4.70 -11.79 -6.98
N GLY A 71 -3.56 -12.10 -7.59
CA GLY A 71 -3.22 -13.45 -8.07
C GLY A 71 -3.59 -13.60 -9.53
#